data_AF-A0A6B0WG20-F1
#
_entry.id   AF-A0A6B0WG20-F1
#
_cell.length_a   1.000
_cell.length_b   1.000
_cell.length_c   1.000
_cell.angle_alpha   90.00
_cell.angle_beta   90.00
_cell.angle_gamma   90.00
#
_symmetry.space_group_name_H-M   'P 1'
#
loop_
_entity.id
_entity.type
_entity.pdbx_description
1 polymer ?
#
loop_
_entity_poly.entity_id
_entity_poly.type
_entity_poly.pdbx_seq_one_letter_code
_entity_poly.pdbx_strand_id
1 'polypeptide(L)'
;MNDRDRLKARIDTLSPMAVRFVARLVDSLVDAPAPNTITPTWLTRHPEWVEYFGLAVSAHHGTTTEPLGLTSFETVFRNACEALEWSIDAPGSATRRFVDVTLTPADGTTRRLSLKSTAAKNLRERTAHVSKLTEAAWIQDVRSARARRLRTLELFRDYRAAVDAIVLLRAFREPGTIPNRYQLVEISSDLFKSLDDVPESAFAADGPVIDCPYGGLSSAAQVSIDRSDAKITIRRIQLAACTIHAEWRLVKSTTVSSSARAR
;
A
#
# COMPACT_ATOMS: atom_id res chain seq x y z
N MET A 1 37.61 -3.90 -8.15
CA MET A 1 36.92 -4.94 -7.35
C MET A 1 35.43 -4.79 -7.62
N ASN A 2 34.77 -5.82 -8.16
CA ASN A 2 33.32 -5.73 -8.44
C ASN A 2 32.51 -5.75 -7.12
N ASP A 3 31.23 -5.38 -7.18
CA ASP A 3 30.41 -5.27 -5.97
C ASP A 3 30.22 -6.60 -5.24
N ARG A 4 30.26 -7.73 -5.95
CA ARG A 4 30.20 -9.07 -5.36
C ARG A 4 31.42 -9.35 -4.48
N ASP A 5 32.61 -9.01 -4.94
CA ASP A 5 33.85 -9.24 -4.20
C ASP A 5 33.95 -8.27 -3.00
N ARG A 6 33.46 -7.03 -3.15
CA ARG A 6 33.31 -6.09 -2.03
C ARG A 6 32.35 -6.62 -0.97
N LEU A 7 31.23 -7.23 -1.38
CA LEU A 7 30.25 -7.81 -0.46
C LEU A 7 30.83 -9.01 0.30
N LYS A 8 31.51 -9.94 -0.39
CA LYS A 8 32.19 -11.08 0.24
C LYS A 8 33.18 -10.64 1.30
N ALA A 9 34.07 -9.70 0.96
CA ALA A 9 35.06 -9.18 1.90
C ALA A 9 34.41 -8.56 3.16
N ARG A 10 33.24 -7.92 3.03
CA ARG A 10 32.48 -7.41 4.18
C ARG A 10 31.88 -8.53 5.02
N ILE A 11 31.33 -9.56 4.38
CA ILE A 11 30.76 -10.73 5.09
C ILE A 11 31.84 -11.42 5.93
N ASP A 12 33.06 -11.53 5.42
CA ASP A 12 34.19 -12.16 6.13
C ASP A 12 34.59 -11.42 7.42
N THR A 13 34.21 -10.14 7.57
CA THR A 13 34.48 -9.34 8.78
C THR A 13 33.39 -9.41 9.84
N LEU A 14 32.30 -10.13 9.59
CA LEU A 14 31.15 -10.19 10.49
C LEU A 14 31.41 -11.08 11.72
N SER A 15 30.80 -10.73 12.85
CA SER A 15 30.77 -11.60 14.02
C SER A 15 29.97 -12.90 13.75
N PRO A 16 30.17 -13.98 14.52
CA PRO A 16 29.41 -15.21 14.32
C PRO A 16 27.88 -15.03 14.37
N MET A 17 27.37 -14.12 15.21
CA MET A 17 25.93 -13.81 15.25
C MET A 17 25.46 -13.01 14.05
N ALA A 18 26.29 -12.07 13.57
CA ALA A 18 25.98 -11.32 12.36
C ALA A 18 25.96 -12.24 11.13
N VAL A 19 26.88 -13.20 11.02
CA VAL A 19 26.84 -14.24 9.97
C VAL A 19 25.54 -15.04 10.04
N ARG A 20 25.09 -15.48 11.22
CA ARG A 20 23.80 -16.19 11.36
C ARG A 20 22.59 -15.34 11.01
N PHE A 21 22.64 -14.04 11.27
CA PHE A 21 21.58 -13.11 10.88
C PHE A 21 21.56 -12.90 9.36
N VAL A 22 22.73 -12.65 8.76
CA VAL A 22 22.87 -12.49 7.29
C VAL A 22 22.50 -13.77 6.56
N ALA A 23 22.85 -14.95 7.07
CA ALA A 23 22.45 -16.23 6.49
C ALA A 23 20.92 -16.34 6.36
N ARG A 24 20.16 -16.00 7.42
CA ARG A 24 18.69 -15.98 7.37
C ARG A 24 18.13 -15.02 6.32
N LEU A 25 18.76 -13.86 6.15
CA LEU A 25 18.39 -12.91 5.09
C LEU A 25 18.70 -13.49 3.71
N VAL A 26 19.89 -14.05 3.51
CA VAL A 26 20.28 -14.67 2.23
C VAL A 26 19.34 -15.81 1.88
N ASP A 27 19.04 -16.70 2.82
CA ASP A 27 18.09 -17.80 2.62
C ASP A 27 16.72 -17.26 2.18
N SER A 28 16.23 -16.19 2.83
CA SER A 28 14.96 -15.56 2.42
C SER A 28 15.01 -14.94 1.01
N LEU A 29 16.18 -14.46 0.56
CA LEU A 29 16.33 -13.88 -0.78
C LEU A 29 16.44 -14.95 -1.86
N VAL A 30 17.04 -16.11 -1.54
CA VAL A 30 17.12 -17.26 -2.46
C VAL A 30 15.72 -17.80 -2.77
N ASP A 31 14.86 -17.85 -1.76
CA ASP A 31 13.47 -18.32 -1.89
C ASP A 31 12.48 -17.15 -2.10
N ALA A 32 12.96 -16.02 -2.63
CA ALA A 32 12.11 -14.84 -2.81
C ALA A 32 10.90 -15.15 -3.70
N PRO A 33 9.71 -14.66 -3.33
CA PRO A 33 8.50 -14.99 -4.05
C PRO A 33 8.53 -14.37 -5.44
N ALA A 34 8.45 -15.19 -6.48
CA ALA A 34 8.13 -14.69 -7.80
C ALA A 34 6.72 -14.06 -7.77
N PRO A 35 6.51 -12.93 -8.47
CA PRO A 35 5.18 -12.38 -8.62
C PRO A 35 4.30 -13.37 -9.41
N ASN A 36 3.16 -13.76 -8.84
CA ASN A 36 2.23 -14.70 -9.47
C ASN A 36 1.35 -14.04 -10.54
N THR A 37 1.11 -12.74 -10.37
CA THR A 37 0.34 -11.92 -11.29
C THR A 37 1.07 -10.61 -11.44
N ILE A 38 1.29 -10.17 -12.68
CA ILE A 38 1.80 -8.85 -13.01
C ILE A 38 0.91 -8.30 -14.12
N THR A 39 0.23 -7.19 -13.86
CA THR A 39 -0.44 -6.43 -14.91
C THR A 39 0.55 -5.40 -15.44
N PRO A 40 0.78 -5.25 -16.75
CA PRO A 40 1.71 -4.26 -17.28
C PRO A 40 1.14 -2.84 -17.08
N THR A 41 1.67 -2.13 -16.09
CA THR A 41 1.29 -0.74 -15.78
C THR A 41 2.51 0.17 -15.87
N TRP A 42 2.34 1.46 -15.58
CA TRP A 42 3.45 2.40 -15.46
C TRP A 42 4.52 1.97 -14.45
N LEU A 43 4.14 1.18 -13.43
CA LEU A 43 5.02 0.72 -12.36
C LEU A 43 5.72 -0.59 -12.75
N THR A 44 4.96 -1.57 -13.21
CA THR A 44 5.39 -2.96 -13.40
C THR A 44 5.91 -3.27 -14.80
N ARG A 45 5.80 -2.35 -15.76
CA ARG A 45 6.54 -2.41 -17.03
C ARG A 45 8.07 -2.37 -16.83
N HIS A 46 8.51 -2.03 -15.61
CA HIS A 46 9.89 -2.09 -15.16
C HIS A 46 10.08 -3.34 -14.28
N PRO A 47 10.50 -4.48 -14.85
CA PRO A 47 10.61 -5.74 -14.12
C PRO A 47 11.55 -5.66 -12.91
N GLU A 48 12.57 -4.81 -12.97
CA GLU A 48 13.53 -4.57 -11.89
C GLU A 48 12.84 -4.00 -10.64
N TRP A 49 11.79 -3.18 -10.82
CA TRP A 49 11.02 -2.65 -9.70
C TRP A 49 10.25 -3.78 -8.99
N VAL A 50 9.64 -4.67 -9.78
CA VAL A 50 8.86 -5.80 -9.27
C VAL A 50 9.76 -6.80 -8.54
N GLU A 51 10.93 -7.06 -9.10
CA GLU A 51 11.97 -7.89 -8.48
C GLU A 51 12.46 -7.27 -7.18
N TYR A 52 12.87 -6.00 -7.19
CA TYR A 52 13.34 -5.29 -5.99
C TYR A 52 12.30 -5.35 -4.88
N PHE A 53 11.05 -5.01 -5.19
CA PHE A 53 9.98 -5.02 -4.20
C PHE A 53 9.71 -6.43 -3.64
N GLY A 54 9.75 -7.46 -4.50
CA GLY A 54 9.62 -8.86 -4.09
C GLY A 54 10.76 -9.31 -3.17
N LEU A 55 12.00 -8.96 -3.49
CA LEU A 55 13.19 -9.23 -2.66
C LEU A 55 13.07 -8.54 -1.30
N ALA A 56 12.60 -7.28 -1.27
CA ALA A 56 12.41 -6.54 -0.03
C ALA A 56 11.31 -7.15 0.86
N VAL A 57 10.20 -7.60 0.26
CA VAL A 57 9.15 -8.36 0.99
C VAL A 57 9.73 -9.66 1.55
N SER A 58 10.58 -10.36 0.79
CA SER A 58 11.20 -11.59 1.26
C SER A 58 12.18 -11.36 2.42
N ALA A 59 13.07 -10.38 2.26
CA ALA A 59 14.03 -9.99 3.30
C ALA A 59 13.34 -9.57 4.61
N HIS A 60 12.23 -8.83 4.51
CA HIS A 60 11.39 -8.48 5.66
C HIS A 60 10.95 -9.75 6.39
N HIS A 61 10.42 -10.75 5.66
CA HIS A 61 9.97 -12.00 6.26
C HIS A 61 11.06 -13.00 6.66
N GLY A 62 12.31 -12.82 6.19
CA GLY A 62 13.47 -13.50 6.74
C GLY A 62 13.79 -13.10 8.19
N THR A 63 13.28 -11.95 8.65
CA THR A 63 13.62 -11.37 9.97
C THR A 63 12.41 -11.06 10.85
N THR A 64 11.20 -10.97 10.30
CA THR A 64 9.98 -10.71 11.07
C THR A 64 8.77 -11.48 10.55
N THR A 65 7.88 -11.84 11.47
CA THR A 65 6.59 -12.45 11.14
C THR A 65 5.48 -11.44 10.89
N GLU A 66 5.72 -10.17 11.23
CA GLU A 66 4.72 -9.12 11.06
C GLU A 66 4.57 -8.70 9.59
N PRO A 67 3.36 -8.34 9.14
CA PRO A 67 3.15 -7.78 7.81
C PRO A 67 3.96 -6.50 7.61
N LEU A 68 4.24 -6.19 6.34
CA LEU A 68 4.84 -4.91 5.95
C LEU A 68 3.86 -3.78 6.30
N GLY A 69 4.08 -3.14 7.44
CA GLY A 69 3.30 -2.00 7.91
C GLY A 69 3.54 -0.75 7.06
N LEU A 70 2.78 0.32 7.32
CA LEU A 70 2.77 1.50 6.46
C LEU A 70 4.16 2.12 6.26
N THR A 71 4.88 2.39 7.35
CA THR A 71 6.22 3.00 7.29
C THR A 71 7.22 2.12 6.54
N SER A 72 7.18 0.80 6.76
CA SER A 72 8.03 -0.16 6.04
C SER A 72 7.66 -0.23 4.56
N PHE A 73 6.36 -0.22 4.24
CA PHE A 73 5.87 -0.19 2.87
C PHE A 73 6.32 1.07 2.14
N GLU A 74 6.13 2.24 2.72
CA GLU A 74 6.54 3.51 2.13
C GLU A 74 8.04 3.55 1.86
N THR A 75 8.84 3.05 2.81
CA THR A 75 10.30 2.98 2.66
C THR A 75 10.70 2.02 1.54
N VAL A 76 10.15 0.79 1.54
CA VAL A 76 10.45 -0.20 0.49
C VAL A 76 10.00 0.29 -0.88
N PHE A 77 8.82 0.91 -0.97
CA PHE A 77 8.30 1.47 -2.22
C PHE A 77 9.23 2.56 -2.78
N ARG A 78 9.69 3.50 -1.94
CA ARG A 78 10.65 4.53 -2.35
C ARG A 78 11.99 3.93 -2.77
N ASN A 79 12.55 3.03 -1.97
CA ASN A 79 13.83 2.39 -2.30
C ASN A 79 13.75 1.62 -3.63
N ALA A 80 12.62 0.97 -3.92
CA ALA A 80 12.41 0.29 -5.20
C ALA A 80 12.39 1.29 -6.37
N CYS A 81 11.74 2.43 -6.20
CA CYS A 81 11.76 3.51 -7.20
C CYS A 81 13.15 4.15 -7.36
N GLU A 82 13.89 4.39 -6.26
CA GLU A 82 15.26 4.94 -6.28
C GLU A 82 16.25 4.00 -6.95
N ALA A 83 16.09 2.69 -6.78
CA ALA A 83 16.91 1.68 -7.44
C ALA A 83 16.78 1.71 -8.98
N LEU A 84 15.71 2.31 -9.50
CA LEU A 84 15.48 2.58 -10.92
C LEU A 84 15.83 4.02 -11.32
N GLU A 85 16.52 4.75 -10.44
CA GLU A 85 16.93 6.14 -10.63
C GLU A 85 15.76 7.12 -10.86
N TRP A 86 14.56 6.77 -10.39
CA TRP A 86 13.43 7.69 -10.47
C TRP A 86 13.62 8.84 -9.49
N SER A 87 13.22 10.05 -9.92
CA SER A 87 13.22 11.20 -9.02
C SER A 87 12.10 11.02 -8.00
N ILE A 88 12.44 11.06 -6.72
CA ILE A 88 11.49 10.95 -5.62
C ILE A 88 11.59 12.18 -4.72
N ASP A 89 10.45 12.79 -4.47
CA ASP A 89 10.30 13.84 -3.48
C ASP A 89 9.41 13.30 -2.34
N ALA A 90 10.03 13.06 -1.19
CA ALA A 90 9.34 12.68 0.05
C ALA A 90 8.52 13.89 0.56
N PRO A 91 7.48 13.68 1.40
CA PRO A 91 6.64 14.79 1.86
C PRO A 91 7.46 15.68 2.82
N GLY A 92 8.07 16.73 2.27
CA GLY A 92 9.00 17.60 2.98
C GLY A 92 8.37 18.74 3.80
N SER A 93 7.05 18.94 3.77
CA SER A 93 6.40 19.95 4.63
C SER A 93 4.89 19.78 4.78
N ALA A 94 4.35 20.44 5.82
CA ALA A 94 2.93 20.52 6.14
C ALA A 94 2.03 21.10 5.03
N THR A 95 2.60 21.71 3.98
CA THR A 95 1.83 22.30 2.87
C THR A 95 1.42 21.29 1.80
N ARG A 96 2.03 20.09 1.76
CA ARG A 96 1.68 19.02 0.81
C ARG A 96 0.73 18.01 1.44
N ARG A 97 -0.43 18.51 1.88
CA ARG A 97 -1.51 17.69 2.44
C ARG A 97 -1.87 16.53 1.48
N PHE A 98 -2.11 15.34 2.02
CA PHE A 98 -2.56 14.11 1.33
C PHE A 98 -1.51 13.29 0.55
N VAL A 99 -0.42 13.90 0.07
CA VAL A 99 0.57 13.22 -0.77
C VAL A 99 1.65 12.58 0.10
N ASP A 100 1.80 11.26 -0.01
CA ASP A 100 2.82 10.49 0.72
C ASP A 100 4.11 10.35 -0.10
N VAL A 101 4.03 10.43 -1.44
CA VAL A 101 5.20 10.46 -2.32
C VAL A 101 4.88 11.17 -3.64
N THR A 102 5.79 12.00 -4.13
CA THR A 102 5.79 12.45 -5.53
C THR A 102 6.95 11.80 -6.25
N LEU A 103 6.69 11.12 -7.36
CA LEU A 103 7.72 10.47 -8.16
C LEU A 103 7.62 10.85 -9.63
N THR A 104 8.75 10.83 -10.33
CA THR A 104 8.82 11.03 -11.78
C THR A 104 9.66 9.91 -12.38
N PRO A 105 9.05 8.93 -13.06
CA PRO A 105 9.77 7.87 -13.77
C PRO A 105 10.55 8.42 -14.96
N ALA A 106 11.35 7.57 -15.60
CA ALA A 106 12.15 7.93 -16.78
C ALA A 106 11.33 8.46 -17.98
N ASP A 107 10.02 8.20 -18.02
CA ASP A 107 9.12 8.76 -19.05
C ASP A 107 8.72 10.22 -18.80
N GLY A 108 9.19 10.83 -17.70
CA GLY A 108 8.93 12.22 -17.33
C GLY A 108 7.54 12.47 -16.72
N THR A 109 6.71 11.43 -16.53
CA THR A 109 5.36 11.59 -15.99
C THR A 109 5.40 11.73 -14.47
N THR A 110 5.11 12.91 -13.93
CA THR A 110 4.99 13.09 -12.48
C THR A 110 3.73 12.41 -11.94
N ARG A 111 3.87 11.71 -10.82
CA ARG A 111 2.80 11.02 -10.08
C ARG A 111 2.86 11.39 -8.61
N ARG A 112 1.71 11.81 -8.06
CA ARG A 112 1.50 12.19 -6.66
C ARG A 112 0.62 11.14 -6.02
N LEU A 113 1.19 10.35 -5.13
CA LEU A 113 0.55 9.15 -4.61
C LEU A 113 0.29 9.29 -3.12
N SER A 114 -0.84 8.75 -2.68
CA SER A 114 -1.05 8.40 -1.27
C SER A 114 -0.74 6.92 -1.07
N LEU A 115 0.11 6.60 -0.11
CA LEU A 115 0.50 5.24 0.20
C LEU A 115 -0.30 4.74 1.40
N LYS A 116 -0.81 3.51 1.30
CA LYS A 116 -1.60 2.87 2.35
C LYS A 116 -1.20 1.40 2.44
N SER A 117 -1.29 0.81 3.63
CA SER A 117 -1.10 -0.63 3.82
C SER A 117 -2.21 -1.22 4.69
N THR A 118 -2.55 -2.48 4.48
CA THR A 118 -3.51 -3.20 5.33
C THR A 118 -3.17 -4.67 5.47
N ALA A 119 -3.35 -5.20 6.67
CA ALA A 119 -3.18 -6.61 7.00
C ALA A 119 -4.32 -7.11 7.92
N ALA A 120 -5.52 -6.56 7.71
CA ALA A 120 -6.70 -6.93 8.50
C ALA A 120 -6.98 -8.44 8.40
N LYS A 121 -7.38 -9.06 9.51
CA LYS A 121 -7.63 -10.52 9.58
C LYS A 121 -8.71 -11.01 8.62
N ASN A 122 -9.59 -10.11 8.16
CA ASN A 122 -10.77 -10.40 7.34
C ASN A 122 -10.70 -9.73 5.97
N LEU A 123 -9.50 -9.54 5.40
CA LEU A 123 -9.35 -9.04 4.04
C LEU A 123 -10.14 -9.90 3.05
N ARG A 124 -10.90 -9.24 2.18
CA ARG A 124 -11.74 -9.89 1.17
C ARG A 124 -11.02 -9.87 -0.17
N GLU A 125 -11.09 -10.93 -0.96
CA GLU A 125 -10.35 -10.97 -2.21
C GLU A 125 -10.80 -9.91 -3.22
N ARG A 126 -12.10 -9.59 -3.27
CA ARG A 126 -12.69 -8.71 -4.29
C ARG A 126 -12.90 -7.26 -3.85
N THR A 127 -12.69 -6.97 -2.56
CA THR A 127 -12.91 -5.63 -2.01
C THR A 127 -11.79 -5.17 -1.08
N ALA A 128 -11.58 -3.86 -1.05
CA ALA A 128 -10.64 -3.20 -0.15
C ALA A 128 -11.32 -2.16 0.75
N HIS A 129 -10.58 -1.74 1.77
CA HIS A 129 -11.00 -0.73 2.73
C HIS A 129 -9.79 0.13 3.10
N VAL A 130 -9.96 1.44 3.07
CA VAL A 130 -9.01 2.43 3.58
C VAL A 130 -9.61 3.01 4.87
N SER A 131 -9.04 2.61 6.00
CA SER A 131 -9.57 2.93 7.34
C SER A 131 -9.37 4.38 7.76
N LYS A 132 -8.43 5.08 7.11
CA LYS A 132 -8.18 6.51 7.27
C LYS A 132 -7.61 7.04 5.95
N LEU A 133 -8.43 7.75 5.18
CA LEU A 133 -7.97 8.47 4.00
C LEU A 133 -7.27 9.76 4.41
N THR A 134 -7.94 10.55 5.24
CA THR A 134 -7.44 11.81 5.78
C THR A 134 -8.20 12.20 7.04
N GLU A 135 -7.59 13.09 7.82
CA GLU A 135 -8.22 13.72 8.97
C GLU A 135 -9.17 14.82 8.53
N ALA A 136 -10.29 14.91 9.23
CA ALA A 136 -11.32 15.89 8.97
C ALA A 136 -11.91 16.35 10.31
N ALA A 137 -11.11 17.13 11.05
CA ALA A 137 -11.47 17.66 12.37
C ALA A 137 -12.84 18.35 12.39
N TRP A 138 -13.19 19.04 11.28
CA TRP A 138 -14.48 19.69 11.10
C TRP A 138 -15.69 18.76 11.26
N ILE A 139 -15.54 17.44 11.09
CA ILE A 139 -16.63 16.46 11.26
C ILE A 139 -17.24 16.57 12.67
N GLN A 140 -16.42 16.86 13.68
CA GLN A 140 -16.89 16.99 15.07
C GLN A 140 -17.76 18.22 15.31
N ASP A 141 -17.59 19.28 14.52
CA ASP A 141 -18.22 20.58 14.75
C ASP A 141 -19.42 20.83 13.84
N VAL A 142 -19.45 20.21 12.68
CA VAL A 142 -20.56 20.39 11.73
C VAL A 142 -21.83 19.68 12.21
N ARG A 143 -22.98 20.35 12.08
CA ARG A 143 -24.30 19.83 12.50
C ARG A 143 -25.32 19.71 11.36
N SER A 144 -25.30 20.62 10.39
CA SER A 144 -26.26 20.59 9.28
C SER A 144 -25.79 19.72 8.11
N ALA A 145 -26.75 19.14 7.39
CA ALA A 145 -26.50 18.37 6.16
C ALA A 145 -25.77 19.21 5.10
N ARG A 146 -26.24 20.43 4.88
CA ARG A 146 -25.61 21.43 3.99
C ARG A 146 -24.14 21.64 4.28
N ALA A 147 -23.78 21.86 5.54
CA ALA A 147 -22.39 22.12 5.92
C ALA A 147 -21.53 20.85 5.81
N ARG A 148 -22.08 19.66 6.12
CA ARG A 148 -21.37 18.39 5.91
C ARG A 148 -21.06 18.18 4.44
N ARG A 149 -22.08 18.37 3.59
CA ARG A 149 -21.90 18.35 2.13
C ARG A 149 -20.79 19.28 1.69
N LEU A 150 -20.88 20.57 2.02
CA LEU A 150 -19.91 21.57 1.57
C LEU A 150 -18.47 21.18 1.93
N ARG A 151 -18.24 20.80 3.19
CA ARG A 151 -16.91 20.42 3.69
C ARG A 151 -16.40 19.12 3.07
N THR A 152 -17.27 18.14 2.83
CA THR A 152 -16.89 16.92 2.11
C THR A 152 -16.50 17.22 0.68
N LEU A 153 -17.27 18.04 -0.05
CA LEU A 153 -16.94 18.38 -1.44
C LEU A 153 -15.65 19.17 -1.55
N GLU A 154 -15.44 20.17 -0.68
CA GLU A 154 -14.18 20.91 -0.56
C GLU A 154 -13.01 19.94 -0.35
N LEU A 155 -13.11 19.07 0.66
CA LEU A 155 -12.06 18.10 0.99
C LEU A 155 -11.69 17.17 -0.18
N PHE A 156 -12.69 16.62 -0.88
CA PHE A 156 -12.44 15.68 -1.98
C PHE A 156 -12.04 16.35 -3.29
N ARG A 157 -12.36 17.64 -3.48
CA ARG A 157 -11.80 18.44 -4.58
C ARG A 157 -10.32 18.72 -4.33
N ASP A 158 -9.98 19.15 -3.12
CA ASP A 158 -8.58 19.36 -2.72
C ASP A 158 -7.77 18.07 -2.83
N TYR A 159 -8.34 16.95 -2.34
CA TYR A 159 -7.71 15.64 -2.42
C TYR A 159 -7.40 15.24 -3.86
N ARG A 160 -8.39 15.31 -4.77
CA ARG A 160 -8.20 14.94 -6.19
C ARG A 160 -7.29 15.91 -6.94
N ALA A 161 -7.24 17.18 -6.54
CA ALA A 161 -6.30 18.13 -7.11
C ALA A 161 -4.85 17.82 -6.70
N ALA A 162 -4.63 17.28 -5.50
CA ALA A 162 -3.31 17.00 -4.94
C ALA A 162 -2.79 15.58 -5.25
N VAL A 163 -3.68 14.58 -5.27
CA VAL A 163 -3.34 13.15 -5.34
C VAL A 163 -3.90 12.54 -6.61
N ASP A 164 -3.04 11.87 -7.37
CA ASP A 164 -3.43 11.17 -8.59
C ASP A 164 -4.03 9.79 -8.27
N ALA A 165 -3.43 9.06 -7.32
CA ALA A 165 -3.94 7.75 -6.90
C ALA A 165 -3.53 7.36 -5.47
N ILE A 166 -4.27 6.42 -4.89
CA ILE A 166 -3.90 5.70 -3.68
C ILE A 166 -3.25 4.38 -4.08
N VAL A 167 -2.01 4.14 -3.66
CA VAL A 167 -1.38 2.83 -3.76
C VAL A 167 -1.53 2.11 -2.43
N LEU A 168 -2.29 1.02 -2.45
CA LEU A 168 -2.63 0.19 -1.30
C LEU A 168 -1.90 -1.16 -1.37
N LEU A 169 -1.00 -1.41 -0.41
CA LEU A 169 -0.44 -2.73 -0.17
C LEU A 169 -1.36 -3.56 0.74
N ARG A 170 -1.73 -4.76 0.29
CA ARG A 170 -2.64 -5.66 1.01
C ARG A 170 -1.90 -6.95 1.38
N ALA A 171 -1.79 -7.25 2.66
CA ALA A 171 -1.13 -8.45 3.18
C ALA A 171 -2.17 -9.45 3.69
N PHE A 172 -2.38 -10.53 2.96
CA PHE A 172 -3.26 -11.63 3.35
C PHE A 172 -2.51 -12.59 4.27
N ARG A 173 -3.13 -12.94 5.41
CA ARG A 173 -2.55 -13.86 6.39
C ARG A 173 -3.61 -14.67 7.11
N GLU A 174 -3.22 -15.85 7.55
CA GLU A 174 -3.94 -16.57 8.61
C GLU A 174 -3.50 -16.01 9.98
N PRO A 175 -4.36 -16.02 11.01
CA PRO A 175 -3.98 -15.60 12.35
C PRO A 175 -2.73 -16.34 12.86
N GLY A 176 -1.76 -15.60 13.40
CA GLY A 176 -0.53 -16.17 13.96
C GLY A 176 0.51 -16.63 12.94
N THR A 177 0.29 -16.35 11.64
CA THR A 177 1.22 -16.70 10.57
C THR A 177 1.76 -15.45 9.88
N ILE A 178 2.91 -15.60 9.22
CA ILE A 178 3.38 -14.61 8.25
C ILE A 178 2.35 -14.47 7.12
N PRO A 179 2.24 -13.30 6.49
CA PRO A 179 1.47 -13.17 5.26
C PRO A 179 1.84 -14.23 4.23
N ASN A 180 0.83 -14.83 3.60
CA ASN A 180 1.02 -15.79 2.52
C ASN A 180 0.90 -15.11 1.14
N ARG A 181 0.36 -13.90 1.08
CA ARG A 181 0.23 -13.11 -0.14
C ARG A 181 0.27 -11.62 0.13
N TYR A 182 1.02 -10.90 -0.70
CA TYR A 182 0.92 -9.46 -0.87
C TYR A 182 0.28 -9.12 -2.20
N GLN A 183 -0.58 -8.12 -2.22
CA GLN A 183 -1.17 -7.57 -3.44
C GLN A 183 -1.04 -6.04 -3.42
N LEU A 184 -0.49 -5.48 -4.49
CA LEU A 184 -0.35 -4.04 -4.68
C LEU A 184 -1.46 -3.54 -5.61
N VAL A 185 -2.29 -2.63 -5.09
CA VAL A 185 -3.47 -2.11 -5.78
C VAL A 185 -3.35 -0.60 -5.90
N GLU A 186 -3.69 -0.04 -7.06
CA GLU A 186 -3.86 1.38 -7.27
C GLU A 186 -5.34 1.72 -7.42
N ILE A 187 -5.77 2.73 -6.66
CA ILE A 187 -7.12 3.28 -6.66
C ILE A 187 -7.02 4.72 -7.17
N SER A 188 -7.55 4.98 -8.36
CA SER A 188 -7.54 6.34 -8.93
C SER A 188 -8.31 7.31 -8.03
N SER A 189 -7.80 8.54 -7.87
CA SER A 189 -8.52 9.58 -7.12
C SER A 189 -9.81 10.02 -7.84
N ASP A 190 -9.89 9.80 -9.16
CA ASP A 190 -11.12 10.02 -9.94
C ASP A 190 -12.29 9.13 -9.50
N LEU A 191 -12.03 8.06 -8.73
CA LEU A 191 -13.06 7.26 -8.09
C LEU A 191 -14.01 8.13 -7.24
N PHE A 192 -13.53 9.26 -6.71
CA PHE A 192 -14.31 10.17 -5.88
C PHE A 192 -15.04 11.27 -6.67
N LYS A 193 -14.97 11.26 -8.01
CA LYS A 193 -15.53 12.34 -8.84
C LYS A 193 -17.04 12.48 -8.73
N SER A 194 -17.75 11.37 -8.61
CA SER A 194 -19.21 11.37 -8.47
C SER A 194 -19.71 12.11 -7.23
N LEU A 195 -18.84 12.39 -6.24
CA LEU A 195 -19.24 13.15 -5.04
C LEU A 195 -19.73 14.56 -5.38
N ASP A 196 -19.21 15.18 -6.43
CA ASP A 196 -19.58 16.55 -6.83
C ASP A 196 -21.09 16.71 -7.05
N ASP A 197 -21.75 15.64 -7.52
CA ASP A 197 -23.16 15.61 -7.91
C ASP A 197 -24.08 15.10 -6.79
N VAL A 198 -23.53 14.68 -5.64
CA VAL A 198 -24.32 14.10 -4.55
C VAL A 198 -25.22 15.16 -3.93
N PRO A 199 -26.53 14.92 -3.77
CA PRO A 199 -27.46 15.90 -3.21
C PRO A 199 -27.28 16.08 -1.69
N GLU A 200 -27.76 17.19 -1.15
CA GLU A 200 -27.73 17.47 0.30
C GLU A 200 -28.42 16.40 1.15
N SER A 201 -29.49 15.79 0.63
CA SER A 201 -30.23 14.73 1.32
C SER A 201 -29.37 13.51 1.66
N ALA A 202 -28.36 13.19 0.86
CA ALA A 202 -27.41 12.10 1.15
C ALA A 202 -26.52 12.39 2.36
N PHE A 203 -26.43 13.66 2.76
CA PHE A 203 -25.74 14.13 3.95
C PHE A 203 -26.71 14.40 5.11
N ALA A 204 -27.91 13.81 5.14
CA ALA A 204 -28.83 14.04 6.26
C ALA A 204 -28.32 13.39 7.56
N ALA A 205 -27.93 12.11 7.50
CA ALA A 205 -27.53 11.31 8.67
C ALA A 205 -26.21 11.76 9.30
N ASP A 206 -26.10 11.77 10.63
CA ASP A 206 -24.87 12.13 11.35
C ASP A 206 -23.83 11.02 11.20
N GLY A 207 -22.98 11.16 10.18
CA GLY A 207 -22.04 10.14 9.70
C GLY A 207 -22.51 9.44 8.41
N PRO A 208 -22.77 10.19 7.33
CA PRO A 208 -23.31 9.60 6.10
C PRO A 208 -22.31 8.64 5.44
N VAL A 209 -22.88 7.67 4.72
CA VAL A 209 -22.16 6.77 3.82
C VAL A 209 -22.67 7.02 2.42
N ILE A 210 -21.77 7.37 1.51
CA ILE A 210 -22.09 7.86 0.17
C ILE A 210 -21.45 6.92 -0.84
N ASP A 211 -22.27 6.34 -1.71
CA ASP A 211 -21.79 5.51 -2.82
C ASP A 211 -21.07 6.37 -3.87
N CYS A 212 -19.99 5.82 -4.40
CA CYS A 212 -19.18 6.42 -5.46
C CYS A 212 -19.21 5.52 -6.70
N PRO A 213 -20.09 5.81 -7.68
CA PRO A 213 -20.04 5.15 -8.99
C PRO A 213 -18.74 5.45 -9.74
N TYR A 214 -18.14 4.43 -10.37
CA TYR A 214 -16.93 4.58 -11.18
C TYR A 214 -16.74 3.37 -12.10
N GLY A 215 -16.17 3.57 -13.30
CA GLY A 215 -15.82 2.47 -14.21
C GLY A 215 -17.00 1.58 -14.62
N GLY A 216 -18.20 2.15 -14.76
CA GLY A 216 -19.42 1.39 -15.09
C GLY A 216 -20.09 0.69 -13.90
N LEU A 217 -19.48 0.73 -12.70
CA LEU A 217 -20.11 0.21 -11.48
C LEU A 217 -21.00 1.29 -10.84
N SER A 218 -22.21 0.90 -10.45
CA SER A 218 -23.14 1.78 -9.72
C SER A 218 -22.66 2.12 -8.31
N SER A 219 -21.78 1.30 -7.71
CA SER A 219 -21.05 1.61 -6.48
C SER A 219 -19.68 0.94 -6.52
N ALA A 220 -18.66 1.70 -6.92
CA ALA A 220 -17.28 1.26 -6.95
C ALA A 220 -16.59 1.39 -5.59
N ALA A 221 -17.02 2.36 -4.76
CA ALA A 221 -16.66 2.42 -3.34
C ALA A 221 -17.71 3.20 -2.55
N GLN A 222 -17.51 3.26 -1.23
CA GLN A 222 -18.32 4.04 -0.31
C GLN A 222 -17.46 4.99 0.50
N VAL A 223 -17.75 6.28 0.44
CA VAL A 223 -17.15 7.30 1.31
C VAL A 223 -17.98 7.36 2.58
N SER A 224 -17.36 7.09 3.72
CA SER A 224 -18.02 7.20 5.02
C SER A 224 -17.34 8.28 5.84
N ILE A 225 -18.15 9.24 6.28
CA ILE A 225 -17.74 10.31 7.19
C ILE A 225 -17.90 9.74 8.60
N ASP A 226 -16.77 9.40 9.23
CA ASP A 226 -16.78 8.77 10.54
C ASP A 226 -16.67 9.84 11.63
N ARG A 227 -17.81 10.11 12.28
CA ARG A 227 -17.89 11.05 13.39
C ARG A 227 -17.19 10.54 14.64
N SER A 228 -17.11 9.23 14.88
CA SER A 228 -16.52 8.73 16.12
C SER A 228 -15.02 9.05 16.24
N ASP A 229 -14.34 9.12 15.10
CA ASP A 229 -12.87 9.24 15.01
C ASP A 229 -12.42 10.39 14.09
N ALA A 230 -13.33 11.34 13.80
CA ALA A 230 -13.09 12.54 12.99
C ALA A 230 -12.30 12.27 11.68
N LYS A 231 -12.65 11.21 10.96
CA LYS A 231 -11.91 10.74 9.79
C LYS A 231 -12.81 10.40 8.62
N ILE A 232 -12.22 10.46 7.43
CA ILE A 232 -12.83 9.91 6.23
C ILE A 232 -12.34 8.48 6.03
N THR A 233 -13.28 7.55 5.87
CA THR A 233 -13.00 6.14 5.55
C THR A 233 -13.54 5.81 4.17
N ILE A 234 -12.82 4.99 3.40
CA ILE A 234 -13.28 4.48 2.11
C ILE A 234 -13.54 2.99 2.26
N ARG A 235 -14.80 2.60 2.10
CA ARG A 235 -15.30 1.26 2.35
C ARG A 235 -15.68 0.59 1.03
N ARG A 236 -15.71 -0.74 1.04
CA ARG A 236 -16.22 -1.57 -0.08
C ARG A 236 -15.67 -1.17 -1.45
N ILE A 237 -14.39 -0.80 -1.49
CA ILE A 237 -13.72 -0.46 -2.75
C ILE A 237 -13.69 -1.75 -3.58
N GLN A 238 -14.41 -1.76 -4.70
CA GLN A 238 -14.46 -2.89 -5.62
C GLN A 238 -13.15 -2.94 -6.40
N LEU A 239 -12.41 -4.06 -6.29
CA LEU A 239 -11.14 -4.17 -7.00
C LEU A 239 -11.30 -4.21 -8.52
N ALA A 240 -12.49 -4.55 -9.03
CA ALA A 240 -12.81 -4.44 -10.45
C ALA A 240 -12.76 -2.99 -10.98
N ALA A 241 -12.85 -1.98 -10.10
CA ALA A 241 -12.66 -0.57 -10.42
C ALA A 241 -11.23 -0.06 -10.17
N CYS A 242 -10.31 -0.95 -9.76
CA CYS A 242 -8.94 -0.63 -9.41
C CYS A 242 -7.95 -1.29 -10.38
N THR A 243 -6.70 -0.84 -10.33
CA THR A 243 -5.60 -1.49 -11.04
C THR A 243 -4.83 -2.37 -10.06
N ILE A 244 -4.74 -3.67 -10.31
CA ILE A 244 -3.84 -4.55 -9.54
C ILE A 244 -2.50 -4.54 -10.25
N HIS A 245 -1.45 -4.02 -9.61
CA HIS A 245 -0.12 -3.97 -10.21
C HIS A 245 0.52 -5.36 -10.21
N ALA A 246 0.66 -5.94 -9.01
CA ALA A 246 1.34 -7.20 -8.82
C ALA A 246 0.86 -7.94 -7.57
N GLU A 247 1.06 -9.26 -7.57
CA GLU A 247 0.84 -10.15 -6.43
C GLU A 247 2.06 -11.03 -6.16
N TRP A 248 2.55 -11.04 -4.92
CA TRP A 248 3.62 -11.94 -4.48
C TRP A 248 3.03 -12.95 -3.49
N ARG A 249 3.25 -14.25 -3.71
CA ARG A 249 2.87 -15.29 -2.74
C ARG A 249 4.11 -15.81 -2.05
N LEU A 250 4.13 -15.71 -0.74
CA LEU A 250 5.21 -16.21 0.09
C LEU A 250 5.05 -17.71 0.27
N VAL A 251 6.05 -18.46 -0.17
CA VAL A 251 6.09 -19.90 0.06
C VAL A 251 6.45 -20.12 1.52
N LYS A 252 5.68 -20.94 2.24
CA LYS A 252 6.11 -21.39 3.57
C LYS A 252 7.37 -22.21 3.37
N SER A 253 8.53 -21.71 3.81
CA SER A 253 9.71 -22.57 3.99
C SER A 253 9.30 -23.69 4.93
N THR A 254 9.17 -24.89 4.39
CA THR A 254 8.90 -26.07 5.19
C THR A 254 10.19 -26.35 5.93
N THR A 255 10.28 -25.94 7.20
CA THR A 255 11.42 -26.28 8.04
C THR A 255 11.56 -27.79 8.04
N VAL A 256 12.61 -28.32 7.43
CA VAL A 256 12.96 -29.74 7.53
C VAL A 256 13.23 -30.00 9.00
N SER A 257 12.27 -30.65 9.66
CA SER A 257 12.45 -31.19 11.00
C SER A 257 13.62 -32.15 10.95
N SER A 258 14.74 -31.76 11.55
CA SER A 258 15.85 -32.67 11.80
C SER A 258 15.40 -33.70 12.84
N SER A 259 14.79 -34.78 12.38
CA SER A 259 14.66 -36.00 13.17
C SER A 259 16.03 -36.66 13.26
N ALA A 260 16.88 -36.18 14.18
CA ALA A 260 18.01 -36.96 14.64
C ALA A 260 17.48 -38.04 15.59
N ARG A 261 17.31 -39.25 15.04
CA ARG A 261 17.15 -40.49 15.80
C ARG A 261 18.36 -40.65 16.71
N ALA A 262 18.16 -40.60 18.03
CA ALA A 262 19.06 -41.24 18.96
C ALA A 262 18.72 -42.75 18.96
N ARG A 263 19.71 -43.56 18.58
CA ARG A 263 19.83 -44.96 19.00
C ARG A 263 20.63 -44.98 20.30
#